data_AF-A0A371MRV1-F1
#
_entry.id   AF-A0A371MRV1-F1
#
_cell.length_a   1.000
_cell.length_b   1.000
_cell.length_c   1.000
_cell.angle_alpha   90.00
_cell.angle_beta   90.00
_cell.angle_gamma   90.00
#
_symmetry.space_group_name_H-M   'P 1'
#
loop_
_entity.id
_entity.type
_entity.pdbx_description
1 polymer ?
#
loop_
_entity_poly.entity_id
_entity_poly.type
_entity_poly.pdbx_seq_one_letter_code
_entity_poly.pdbx_strand_id
1 'polypeptide(L)'
;MPSKKATLVVGLALAAAVGVIGLSVAAPVVNSSTGTVSQTNETVTASTGDVESLRGYNIDAASVVVYGYNDTSGSYETTTEYTLYEDPGDIEFDIQNSTLIDDGEDVKVTYDYQATSGITSLVAGYLPLGIALMVLVTVASRVEELM
;
A
#
# COMPACT_ATOMS: atom_id res chain seq x y z
N MET A 1 -7.05 -25.41 47.66
CA MET A 1 -7.74 -25.06 46.41
C MET A 1 -7.63 -23.55 46.22
N PRO A 2 -7.10 -23.05 45.10
CA PRO A 2 -7.09 -21.61 44.85
C PRO A 2 -8.52 -21.09 44.86
N SER A 3 -8.73 -19.90 45.43
CA SER A 3 -10.06 -19.29 45.45
C SER A 3 -10.53 -19.07 44.02
N LYS A 4 -11.85 -19.16 43.77
CA LYS A 4 -12.43 -18.93 42.44
C LYS A 4 -11.96 -17.60 41.82
N LYS A 5 -11.64 -16.61 42.66
CA LYS A 5 -11.08 -15.31 42.26
C LYS A 5 -9.65 -15.42 41.72
N ALA A 6 -8.77 -16.20 42.37
CA ALA A 6 -7.40 -16.41 41.92
C ALA A 6 -7.33 -17.15 40.58
N THR A 7 -8.18 -18.15 40.38
CA THR A 7 -8.27 -18.89 39.10
C THR A 7 -8.74 -17.99 37.96
N LEU A 8 -9.67 -17.06 38.24
CA LEU A 8 -10.20 -16.12 37.26
C LEU A 8 -9.15 -15.07 36.87
N VAL A 9 -8.41 -14.52 37.83
CA VAL A 9 -7.32 -13.57 37.57
C VAL A 9 -6.18 -14.22 36.77
N VAL A 10 -5.81 -15.45 37.11
CA VAL A 10 -4.78 -16.20 36.36
C VAL A 10 -5.25 -16.54 34.94
N GLY A 11 -6.53 -16.94 34.78
CA GLY A 11 -7.12 -17.20 33.46
C GLY A 11 -7.14 -15.96 32.57
N LEU A 12 -7.47 -14.79 33.13
CA LEU A 12 -7.41 -13.52 32.43
C LEU A 12 -5.99 -13.11 32.05
N ALA A 13 -5.02 -13.27 32.96
CA ALA A 13 -3.63 -12.97 32.69
C ALA A 13 -3.07 -13.87 31.56
N LEU A 14 -3.46 -15.14 31.53
CA LEU A 14 -3.12 -16.04 30.44
C LEU A 14 -3.76 -15.61 29.11
N ALA A 15 -5.03 -15.24 29.11
CA ALA A 15 -5.73 -14.79 27.90
C ALA A 15 -5.11 -13.49 27.35
N ALA A 16 -4.75 -12.54 28.22
CA ALA A 16 -4.05 -11.33 27.84
C ALA A 16 -2.65 -11.64 27.27
N ALA A 17 -1.89 -12.54 27.91
CA ALA A 17 -0.58 -12.96 27.41
C ALA A 17 -0.66 -13.64 26.03
N VAL A 18 -1.64 -14.53 25.83
CA VAL A 18 -1.90 -15.18 24.54
C VAL A 18 -2.34 -14.16 23.49
N GLY A 19 -3.16 -13.17 23.87
CA GLY A 19 -3.56 -12.08 23.00
C GLY A 19 -2.38 -11.23 22.53
N VAL A 20 -1.48 -10.84 23.44
CA VAL A 20 -0.27 -10.07 23.13
C VAL A 20 0.68 -10.87 22.24
N ILE A 21 0.87 -12.16 22.51
CA ILE A 21 1.70 -13.04 21.68
C ILE A 21 1.07 -13.21 20.28
N GLY A 22 -0.24 -13.45 20.19
CA GLY A 22 -0.94 -13.56 18.91
C GLY A 22 -0.85 -12.27 18.06
N LEU A 23 -0.98 -11.11 18.70
CA LEU A 23 -0.82 -9.80 18.06
C LEU A 23 0.61 -9.58 17.56
N SER A 24 1.63 -10.06 18.29
CA SER A 24 3.03 -9.95 17.86
C SER A 24 3.35 -10.76 16.61
N VAL A 25 2.61 -11.85 16.34
CA VAL A 25 2.77 -12.68 15.13
C VAL A 25 1.97 -12.12 13.96
N ALA A 26 0.89 -11.38 14.21
CA ALA A 26 0.07 -10.77 13.17
C ALA A 26 0.65 -9.45 12.61
N ALA A 27 1.32 -8.65 13.44
CA ALA A 27 1.90 -7.38 13.02
C ALA A 27 2.90 -7.48 11.84
N PRO A 28 3.79 -8.48 11.77
CA PRO A 28 4.68 -8.67 10.63
C PRO A 28 3.95 -9.05 9.34
N VAL A 29 2.88 -9.84 9.41
CA VAL A 29 2.10 -10.30 8.23
C VAL A 29 1.36 -9.12 7.58
N VAL A 30 0.90 -8.20 8.40
CA VAL A 30 0.22 -7.00 7.97
C VAL A 30 1.21 -5.99 7.38
N ASN A 31 2.37 -5.80 8.02
CA ASN A 31 3.45 -4.98 7.46
C ASN A 31 4.11 -5.60 6.21
N SER A 32 4.06 -6.93 6.04
CA SER A 32 4.59 -7.59 4.83
C SER A 32 3.69 -7.44 3.61
N SER A 33 2.47 -6.90 3.76
CA SER A 33 1.53 -6.68 2.66
C SER A 33 1.53 -5.24 2.13
N THR A 34 2.38 -4.37 2.68
CA THR A 34 2.60 -2.97 2.26
C THR A 34 3.92 -2.79 1.50
N GLY A 35 4.33 -3.80 0.75
CA GLY A 35 5.58 -3.79 0.01
C GLY A 35 5.54 -2.91 -1.23
N THR A 36 6.71 -2.38 -1.58
CA THR A 36 6.97 -1.76 -2.88
C THR A 36 6.99 -2.84 -3.95
N VAL A 37 6.27 -2.59 -5.04
CA VAL A 37 6.17 -3.48 -6.20
C VAL A 37 6.72 -2.75 -7.41
N SER A 38 7.63 -3.40 -8.13
CA SER A 38 8.16 -2.89 -9.39
C SER A 38 7.29 -3.32 -10.55
N GLN A 39 6.76 -2.35 -11.30
CA GLN A 39 6.13 -2.55 -12.59
C GLN A 39 7.15 -2.26 -13.69
N THR A 40 7.36 -3.22 -14.59
CA THR A 40 8.30 -3.09 -15.71
C THR A 40 7.55 -3.05 -17.03
N ASN A 41 7.87 -2.06 -17.86
CA ASN A 41 7.34 -1.91 -19.22
C ASN A 41 5.81 -2.04 -19.30
N GLU A 42 5.07 -1.35 -18.43
CA GLU A 42 3.65 -1.18 -18.64
C GLU A 42 3.43 -0.33 -19.90
N THR A 43 2.58 -0.82 -20.80
CA THR A 43 2.23 -0.10 -22.01
C THR A 43 1.01 0.77 -21.74
N VAL A 44 1.13 2.06 -22.03
CA VAL A 44 0.02 3.02 -22.02
C VAL A 44 0.01 3.75 -23.35
N THR A 45 -1.18 4.10 -23.83
CA THR A 45 -1.33 4.82 -25.09
C THR A 45 -1.32 6.31 -24.79
N ALA A 46 -0.33 7.03 -25.29
CA ALA A 46 -0.24 8.46 -25.10
C ALA A 46 -1.29 9.17 -25.98
N SER A 47 -2.19 9.94 -25.37
CA SER A 47 -3.21 10.73 -26.10
C SER A 47 -3.22 12.18 -25.61
N THR A 48 -3.39 13.11 -26.54
CA THR A 48 -3.24 14.54 -26.27
C THR A 48 -4.30 15.05 -25.30
N GLY A 49 -3.85 15.50 -24.12
CA GLY A 49 -4.72 16.04 -23.07
C GLY A 49 -5.47 14.99 -22.26
N ASP A 50 -5.17 13.72 -22.47
CA ASP A 50 -5.69 12.61 -21.68
C ASP A 50 -4.68 12.22 -20.59
N VAL A 51 -5.24 11.78 -19.47
CA VAL A 51 -4.50 11.29 -18.31
C VAL A 51 -4.72 9.78 -18.25
N GLU A 52 -3.63 9.02 -18.28
CA GLU A 52 -3.64 7.57 -18.27
C GLU A 52 -3.35 7.03 -16.88
N SER A 53 -4.16 6.07 -16.43
CA SER A 53 -3.94 5.44 -15.11
C SER A 53 -2.89 4.35 -15.18
N LEU A 54 -1.90 4.44 -14.31
CA LEU A 54 -0.90 3.42 -14.08
C LEU A 54 -1.41 2.43 -13.03
N ARG A 55 -0.84 1.23 -13.00
CA ARG A 55 -1.14 0.24 -11.97
C ARG A 55 -0.62 0.65 -10.60
N GLY A 56 -1.49 0.51 -9.62
CA GLY A 56 -1.13 0.71 -8.22
C GLY A 56 -1.42 2.12 -7.76
N TYR A 57 -0.82 2.49 -6.64
CA TYR A 57 -1.01 3.77 -5.98
C TYR A 57 0.31 4.21 -5.37
N ASN A 58 0.45 5.52 -5.10
CA ASN A 58 1.64 6.10 -4.49
C ASN A 58 2.91 5.66 -5.23
N ILE A 59 2.99 6.06 -6.50
CA ILE A 59 4.13 5.76 -7.37
C ILE A 59 5.34 6.56 -6.90
N ASP A 60 6.48 5.89 -6.74
CA ASP A 60 7.74 6.57 -6.42
C ASP A 60 8.24 7.30 -7.66
N ALA A 61 8.06 8.62 -7.70
CA ALA A 61 8.50 9.46 -8.82
C ALA A 61 9.99 9.31 -9.15
N ALA A 62 10.85 8.98 -8.17
CA ALA A 62 12.28 8.77 -8.42
C ALA A 62 12.59 7.47 -9.17
N SER A 63 11.64 6.52 -9.19
CA SER A 63 11.76 5.24 -9.88
C SER A 63 11.22 5.25 -11.32
N VAL A 64 10.48 6.30 -11.71
CA VAL A 64 9.76 6.33 -12.98
C VAL A 64 10.72 6.53 -14.14
N VAL A 65 10.63 5.62 -15.11
CA VAL A 65 11.32 5.70 -16.39
C VAL A 65 10.30 5.49 -17.51
N VAL A 66 10.11 6.53 -18.32
CA VAL A 66 9.24 6.51 -19.50
C VAL A 66 10.09 6.30 -20.74
N TYR A 67 9.63 5.42 -21.64
CA TYR A 67 10.25 5.14 -22.92
C TYR A 67 9.28 5.42 -24.06
N GLY A 68 9.69 6.29 -24.99
CA GLY A 68 9.03 6.51 -26.29
C GLY A 68 9.76 5.75 -27.40
N TYR A 69 9.07 5.37 -28.48
CA TYR A 69 9.70 4.67 -29.59
C TYR A 69 10.28 5.68 -30.59
N ASN A 70 11.59 5.64 -30.77
CA ASN A 70 12.25 6.48 -31.77
C ASN A 70 12.25 5.76 -33.13
N ASP A 71 11.38 6.20 -34.05
CA ASP A 71 11.30 5.67 -35.41
C ASP A 71 12.60 5.83 -36.23
N THR A 72 13.42 6.84 -35.91
CA THR A 72 14.70 7.08 -36.60
C THR A 72 15.76 6.06 -36.19
N SER A 73 15.85 5.74 -34.90
CA SER A 73 16.81 4.75 -34.38
C SER A 73 16.26 3.32 -34.37
N GLY A 74 14.93 3.15 -34.51
CA GLY A 74 14.24 1.87 -34.43
C GLY A 74 14.28 1.25 -33.03
N SER A 75 14.32 2.09 -31.98
CA SER A 75 14.52 1.64 -30.60
C SER A 75 13.78 2.50 -29.59
N TYR A 76 13.53 1.93 -28.40
CA TYR A 76 12.93 2.66 -27.29
C TYR A 76 13.99 3.52 -26.59
N GLU A 77 13.69 4.80 -26.41
CA GLU A 77 14.56 5.79 -25.79
C GLU A 77 13.84 6.45 -24.61
N THR A 78 14.60 6.81 -23.57
CA THR A 78 14.03 7.42 -22.37
C THR A 78 13.65 8.88 -22.60
N THR A 79 12.50 9.31 -22.09
CA THR A 79 12.06 10.71 -22.14
C THR A 79 11.61 11.21 -20.76
N THR A 80 11.58 12.54 -20.62
CA THR A 80 11.07 13.28 -19.46
C THR A 80 9.86 14.14 -19.80
N GLU A 81 9.28 13.96 -20.99
CA GLU A 81 8.17 14.76 -21.53
C GLU A 81 6.82 14.22 -21.01
N TYR A 82 6.67 14.18 -19.69
CA TYR A 82 5.47 13.70 -19.01
C TYR A 82 5.27 14.41 -17.67
N THR A 83 4.04 14.38 -17.17
CA THR A 83 3.67 14.77 -15.81
C THR A 83 3.12 13.56 -15.09
N LEU A 84 3.69 13.24 -13.93
CA LEU A 84 3.23 12.15 -13.06
C LEU A 84 2.36 12.71 -11.94
N TYR A 85 1.21 12.08 -11.72
CA TYR A 85 0.34 12.29 -10.57
C TYR A 85 0.48 11.09 -9.63
N GLU A 86 1.43 11.18 -8.69
CA GLU A 86 1.88 10.09 -7.80
C GLU A 86 0.73 9.36 -7.07
N ASP A 87 -0.30 10.10 -6.66
CA ASP A 87 -1.56 9.60 -6.11
C ASP A 87 -2.72 10.28 -6.88
N PRO A 88 -3.50 9.52 -7.66
CA PRO A 88 -3.76 8.08 -7.54
C PRO A 88 -2.81 7.16 -8.31
N GLY A 89 -1.80 7.69 -9.00
CA GLY A 89 -0.93 6.93 -9.90
C GLY A 89 -1.35 7.10 -11.35
N ASP A 90 -1.43 8.35 -11.81
CA ASP A 90 -1.75 8.67 -13.20
C ASP A 90 -0.56 9.36 -13.90
N ILE A 91 -0.53 9.32 -15.23
CA ILE A 91 0.49 9.95 -16.06
C ILE A 91 -0.15 10.68 -17.24
N GLU A 92 0.37 11.87 -17.54
CA GLU A 92 0.00 12.68 -18.70
C GLU A 92 1.23 12.93 -19.55
N PHE A 93 1.13 12.73 -20.87
CA PHE A 93 2.25 12.89 -21.79
C PHE A 93 2.20 14.26 -22.47
N ASP A 94 3.33 14.97 -22.47
CA ASP A 94 3.44 16.27 -23.15
C ASP A 94 3.75 16.08 -24.65
N ILE A 95 2.78 15.51 -25.36
CA ILE A 95 2.90 15.17 -26.80
C ILE A 95 3.23 16.42 -27.64
N GLN A 96 2.74 17.61 -27.24
CA GLN A 96 2.96 18.83 -28.03
C GLN A 96 4.41 19.31 -28.02
N ASN A 97 5.17 19.00 -26.97
CA ASN A 97 6.57 19.35 -26.84
C ASN A 97 7.50 18.13 -26.97
N SER A 98 6.94 16.94 -27.19
CA SER A 98 7.71 15.71 -27.30
C SER A 98 8.33 15.54 -28.67
N THR A 99 9.51 14.93 -28.69
CA THR A 99 10.19 14.47 -29.92
C THR A 99 10.18 12.95 -30.06
N LEU A 100 9.67 12.24 -29.04
CA LEU A 100 9.74 10.79 -28.91
C LEU A 100 8.38 10.12 -28.67
N ILE A 101 7.33 10.92 -28.43
CA ILE A 101 5.98 10.45 -28.15
C ILE A 101 5.02 11.17 -29.10
N ASP A 102 4.36 10.40 -29.94
CA ASP A 102 3.29 10.88 -30.81
C ASP A 102 1.90 10.56 -30.24
N ASP A 103 0.89 11.27 -30.73
CA ASP A 103 -0.51 11.05 -30.38
C ASP A 103 -1.00 9.68 -30.86
N GLY A 104 -1.57 8.89 -29.94
CA GLY A 104 -2.01 7.52 -30.17
C GLY A 104 -0.90 6.48 -30.16
N GLU A 105 0.32 6.84 -29.75
CA GLU A 105 1.46 5.92 -29.67
C GLU A 105 1.49 5.14 -28.34
N ASP A 106 1.92 3.88 -28.40
CA ASP A 106 2.15 3.05 -27.23
C ASP A 106 3.52 3.33 -26.60
N VAL A 107 3.52 3.98 -25.43
CA VAL A 107 4.72 4.23 -24.64
C VAL A 107 4.88 3.20 -23.53
N LYS A 108 6.11 2.98 -23.07
CA LYS A 108 6.40 2.05 -21.97
C LYS A 108 6.80 2.81 -20.73
N VAL A 109 6.21 2.46 -19.60
CA VAL A 109 6.51 3.06 -18.30
C VAL A 109 6.98 1.97 -17.35
N THR A 110 8.11 2.22 -16.69
CA THR A 110 8.65 1.38 -15.61
C THR A 110 8.69 2.21 -14.35
N TYR A 111 8.17 1.69 -13.24
CA TYR A 111 8.07 2.42 -11.98
C TYR A 111 7.84 1.47 -10.81
N ASP A 112 8.10 1.96 -9.61
CA ASP A 112 7.81 1.31 -8.34
C ASP A 112 6.56 1.95 -7.70
N TYR A 113 5.66 1.13 -7.17
CA TYR A 113 4.44 1.59 -6.52
C TYR A 113 4.18 0.84 -5.20
N GLN A 114 3.31 1.36 -4.34
CA GLN A 114 2.91 0.67 -3.12
C GLN A 114 1.68 -0.21 -3.37
N ALA A 115 1.77 -1.50 -3.01
CA ALA A 115 0.70 -2.47 -3.25
C ALA A 115 -0.61 -2.21 -2.48
N THR A 116 -0.61 -1.32 -1.48
CA THR A 116 -1.77 -1.03 -0.64
C THR A 116 -2.02 0.47 -0.49
N SER A 117 -3.28 0.89 -0.64
CA SER A 117 -3.69 2.26 -0.35
C SER A 117 -3.73 2.50 1.16
N GLY A 118 -3.61 3.78 1.55
CA GLY A 118 -3.51 4.20 2.96
C GLY A 118 -4.60 3.67 3.89
N ILE A 119 -5.79 3.27 3.38
CA ILE A 119 -6.88 2.72 4.21
C ILE A 119 -6.54 1.32 4.72
N THR A 120 -5.93 0.47 3.89
CA THR A 120 -5.55 -0.88 4.29
C THR A 120 -4.40 -0.84 5.29
N SER A 121 -3.44 0.09 5.13
CA SER A 121 -2.39 0.41 6.10
C SER A 121 -2.95 0.98 7.42
N LEU A 122 -3.99 1.81 7.35
CA LEU A 122 -4.69 2.33 8.54
C LEU A 122 -5.37 1.18 9.29
N VAL A 123 -6.19 0.37 8.61
CA VAL A 123 -6.88 -0.78 9.22
C VAL A 123 -5.87 -1.77 9.80
N ALA A 124 -4.83 -2.09 9.04
CA ALA A 124 -3.67 -2.85 9.47
C ALA A 124 -3.06 -2.39 10.81
N GLY A 125 -2.82 -1.09 10.96
CA GLY A 125 -2.22 -0.51 12.16
C GLY A 125 -3.17 -0.40 13.35
N TYR A 126 -4.46 -0.11 13.12
CA TYR A 126 -5.43 0.14 14.20
C TYR A 126 -6.25 -1.09 14.62
N LEU A 127 -6.37 -2.13 13.78
CA LEU A 127 -7.11 -3.34 14.12
C LEU A 127 -6.49 -4.09 15.32
N PRO A 128 -5.15 -4.20 15.45
CA PRO A 128 -4.50 -4.66 16.67
C PRO A 128 -4.90 -3.86 17.92
N LEU A 129 -4.94 -2.53 17.82
CA LEU A 129 -5.32 -1.64 18.92
C LEU A 129 -6.81 -1.80 19.27
N GLY A 130 -7.69 -1.92 18.28
CA GLY A 130 -9.12 -2.14 18.48
C GLY A 130 -9.42 -3.48 19.18
N ILE A 131 -8.70 -4.55 18.81
CA ILE A 131 -8.81 -5.85 19.50
C ILE A 131 -8.30 -5.74 20.94
N ALA A 132 -7.15 -5.10 21.17
CA ALA A 132 -6.61 -4.91 22.51
C ALA A 132 -7.57 -4.12 23.42
N LEU A 133 -8.22 -3.10 22.88
CA LEU A 133 -9.18 -2.27 23.60
C LEU A 133 -10.48 -3.03 23.89
N MET A 134 -10.98 -3.85 22.96
CA MET A 134 -12.12 -4.75 23.22
C MET A 134 -11.82 -5.78 24.31
N VAL A 135 -10.61 -6.35 24.32
CA VAL A 135 -10.18 -7.25 25.39
C VAL A 135 -10.16 -6.51 26.72
N LEU A 136 -9.55 -5.33 26.79
CA LEU A 136 -9.49 -4.52 28.02
C LEU A 136 -10.87 -4.13 28.55
N VAL A 137 -11.80 -3.71 27.68
CA VAL A 137 -13.18 -3.37 28.08
C VAL A 137 -13.93 -4.59 28.59
N THR A 138 -13.78 -5.75 27.95
CA THR A 138 -14.41 -7.00 28.38
C THR A 138 -13.86 -7.48 29.73
N VAL A 139 -12.57 -7.24 29.97
CA VAL A 139 -11.92 -7.52 31.25
C VAL A 139 -12.41 -6.55 32.33
N ALA A 140 -12.48 -5.25 32.03
CA ALA A 140 -12.91 -4.22 32.96
C ALA A 140 -14.37 -4.43 33.41
N SER A 141 -15.29 -4.71 32.47
CA SER A 141 -16.71 -4.95 32.79
C SER A 141 -16.92 -6.19 33.66
N ARG A 142 -16.12 -7.24 33.48
CA ARG A 142 -16.14 -8.43 34.34
C ARG A 142 -15.57 -8.19 35.73
N VAL A 143 -14.58 -7.31 35.88
CA VAL A 143 -14.03 -6.92 37.19
C VAL A 143 -15.01 -6.03 37.94
N GLU A 144 -15.70 -5.13 37.24
CA GLU A 144 -16.73 -4.26 37.80
C GLU A 144 -17.96 -5.07 38.28
N GLU A 145 -18.37 -6.12 37.57
CA GLU A 145 -19.39 -7.09 38.04
C GLU A 145 -18.97 -7.89 39.29
N LEU A 146 -17.66 -7.98 39.58
CA LEU A 146 -17.10 -8.76 40.69
C LEU A 146 -16.78 -7.93 41.94
N MET A 147 -16.86 -6.59 41.85
CA MET A 147 -16.76 -5.64 42.95
C MET A 147 -18.14 -5.35 43.55
#